data_AF-A0A8J8XDR3-F1
#
_entry.id   AF-A0A8J8XDR3-F1
#
_cell.length_a   1.000
_cell.length_b   1.000
_cell.length_c   1.000
_cell.angle_alpha   90.00
_cell.angle_beta   90.00
_cell.angle_gamma   90.00
#
_symmetry.space_group_name_H-M   'P 1'
#
loop_
_entity.id
_entity.type
_entity.pdbx_description
1 polymer ?
#
loop_
_entity_poly.entity_id
_entity_poly.type
_entity_poly.pdbx_seq_one_letter_code
_entity_poly.pdbx_strand_id
1 'polypeptide(L)'
;MDPKVGVALTLSLVGGLSTSLGALLAILNHAPNNRTLGILQGFATGLMLSMSFFDLAYDAVNAIGFLRGNLWFFAGALLFSTIADVFPEPDCSAADENGKQQVV
;
A
#
# COMPACT_ATOMS: atom_id res chain seq x y z
N MET A 1 -5.85 12.16 30.28
CA MET A 1 -5.26 11.70 29.01
C MET A 1 -5.84 12.62 27.94
N ASP A 2 -5.00 13.28 27.14
CA ASP A 2 -5.50 14.11 26.03
C ASP A 2 -6.45 13.28 25.16
N PRO A 3 -7.69 13.73 24.90
CA PRO A 3 -8.68 12.95 24.16
C PRO A 3 -8.18 12.53 22.78
N LYS A 4 -7.27 13.32 22.19
CA LYS A 4 -6.59 13.03 20.91
C LYS A 4 -5.74 11.77 20.96
N VAL A 5 -5.06 11.51 22.07
CA VAL A 5 -4.17 10.35 22.22
C VAL A 5 -4.99 9.06 22.32
N GLY A 6 -6.10 9.08 23.07
CA GLY A 6 -7.00 7.93 23.17
C GLY A 6 -7.61 7.55 21.81
N VAL A 7 -8.02 8.55 21.03
CA VAL A 7 -8.56 8.35 19.67
C VAL A 7 -7.48 7.79 18.72
N ALA A 8 -6.28 8.38 18.69
CA ALA A 8 -5.19 7.87 17.84
C ALA A 8 -4.83 6.41 18.18
N LEU A 9 -4.76 6.06 19.47
CA LEU A 9 -4.48 4.70 19.92
C LEU A 9 -5.57 3.72 19.49
N THR A 10 -6.84 4.07 19.68
CA THR A 10 -7.95 3.19 19.29
C THR A 10 -8.03 3.01 17.78
N LEU A 11 -7.83 4.05 16.97
CA LEU A 11 -7.75 3.91 15.51
C LEU A 11 -6.58 3.03 15.07
N SER A 12 -5.40 3.20 15.67
CA SER A 12 -4.23 2.36 15.37
C SER A 12 -4.48 0.90 15.75
N LEU A 13 -5.11 0.65 16.90
CA LEU A 13 -5.48 -0.70 17.34
C LEU A 13 -6.48 -1.35 16.38
N VAL A 14 -7.51 -0.62 15.96
CA VAL A 14 -8.51 -1.10 15.00
C VAL A 14 -7.88 -1.41 13.65
N GLY A 15 -6.96 -0.55 13.17
CA GLY A 15 -6.19 -0.79 11.95
C GLY A 15 -5.34 -2.06 12.04
N GLY A 16 -4.57 -2.22 13.12
CA GLY A 16 -3.75 -3.41 13.34
C GLY A 16 -4.56 -4.70 13.51
N LEU A 17 -5.69 -4.63 14.22
CA LEU A 17 -6.62 -5.76 14.35
C LEU A 17 -7.22 -6.15 13.00
N SER A 18 -7.55 -5.17 12.15
CA SER A 18 -8.06 -5.44 10.79
C SER A 18 -7.04 -6.19 9.94
N THR A 19 -5.77 -5.78 9.93
CA THR A 19 -4.70 -6.50 9.22
C THR A 19 -4.49 -7.91 9.78
N SER A 20 -4.52 -8.06 11.10
CA SER A 20 -4.38 -9.35 11.79
C SER A 20 -5.51 -10.31 11.43
N LEU A 21 -6.74 -9.80 11.32
CA LEU A 21 -7.90 -10.57 10.90
C LEU A 21 -7.78 -11.02 9.44
N GLY A 22 -7.32 -10.13 8.56
CA GLY A 22 -7.03 -10.47 7.16
C GLY A 22 -5.95 -11.55 7.03
N ALA A 23 -4.88 -11.46 7.82
CA ALA A 23 -3.82 -12.47 7.86
C ALA A 23 -4.33 -13.82 8.40
N LEU A 24 -5.15 -13.81 9.46
CA LEU A 24 -5.74 -15.03 10.01
C LEU A 24 -6.63 -15.76 9.00
N LEU A 25 -7.46 -15.02 8.24
CA LEU A 25 -8.27 -15.58 7.17
C LEU A 25 -7.43 -16.15 6.01
N ALA A 26 -6.30 -15.52 5.70
CA ALA A 26 -5.36 -15.98 4.67
C ALA A 26 -4.58 -17.25 5.08
N ILE A 27 -4.40 -17.49 6.39
CA ILE A 27 -3.78 -18.72 6.90
C ILE A 27 -4.82 -19.86 6.94
N LEU A 28 -6.06 -19.56 7.33
CA LEU A 28 -7.13 -20.57 7.44
C LEU A 28 -7.65 -21.03 6.07
N ASN A 29 -7.78 -20.11 5.11
CA ASN A 29 -8.07 -20.47 3.73
C ASN A 29 -6.74 -20.72 3.01
N HIS A 30 -6.48 -21.97 2.63
CA HIS A 30 -5.30 -22.40 1.87
C HIS A 30 -4.93 -21.37 0.77
N ALA A 31 -3.65 -20.98 0.74
CA ALA A 31 -3.03 -19.94 -0.10
C ALA A 31 -3.96 -19.32 -1.17
N PRO A 32 -4.39 -18.06 -1.00
CA PRO A 32 -5.29 -17.43 -1.95
C PRO A 32 -4.62 -17.35 -3.33
N ASN A 33 -5.41 -17.62 -4.38
CA ASN A 33 -4.96 -17.58 -5.77
C ASN A 33 -4.32 -16.21 -6.08
N ASN A 34 -3.21 -16.23 -6.84
CA ASN A 34 -2.46 -15.10 -7.36
C ASN A 34 -3.37 -14.02 -7.97
N ARG A 35 -4.46 -14.43 -8.65
CA ARG A 35 -5.47 -13.52 -9.21
C ARG A 35 -6.21 -12.72 -8.13
N THR A 36 -6.59 -13.37 -7.03
CA THR A 36 -7.27 -12.73 -5.90
C THR A 36 -6.31 -11.81 -5.15
N LEU A 37 -5.04 -12.21 -4.98
CA LEU A 37 -4.00 -11.35 -4.42
C LEU A 37 -3.81 -10.09 -5.26
N GLY A 38 -3.71 -10.21 -6.58
CA GLY A 38 -3.55 -9.05 -7.47
C GLY A 38 -4.72 -8.07 -7.40
N ILE A 39 -5.97 -8.57 -7.32
CA ILE A 39 -7.16 -7.73 -7.14
C ILE A 39 -7.11 -7.00 -5.79
N LEU A 40 -6.77 -7.71 -4.71
CA LEU A 40 -6.73 -7.14 -3.37
C LEU A 40 -5.59 -6.13 -3.20
N GLN A 41 -4.42 -6.41 -3.78
CA GLN A 41 -3.29 -5.49 -3.83
C GLN A 41 -3.61 -4.25 -4.67
N GLY A 42 -4.23 -4.42 -5.85
CA GLY A 42 -4.68 -3.28 -6.66
C GLY A 42 -5.69 -2.39 -5.93
N PHE A 43 -6.60 -2.98 -5.18
CA PHE A 43 -7.53 -2.25 -4.32
C PHE A 43 -6.80 -1.48 -3.21
N ALA A 44 -5.85 -2.12 -2.51
CA ALA A 44 -5.05 -1.48 -1.47
C ALA A 44 -4.19 -0.33 -2.01
N THR A 45 -3.53 -0.53 -3.15
CA THR A 45 -2.75 0.51 -3.84
C THR A 45 -3.65 1.69 -4.23
N GLY A 46 -4.86 1.43 -4.73
CA GLY A 46 -5.84 2.48 -5.04
C GLY A 46 -6.25 3.29 -3.81
N LEU A 47 -6.58 2.63 -2.69
CA LEU A 47 -6.94 3.32 -1.44
C LEU A 47 -5.77 4.17 -0.89
N MET A 48 -4.55 3.63 -0.88
CA MET A 48 -3.38 4.37 -0.42
C MET A 48 -3.05 5.56 -1.33
N LEU A 49 -3.20 5.40 -2.64
CA LEU A 49 -2.99 6.50 -3.59
C LEU A 49 -4.03 7.62 -3.38
N SER A 50 -5.31 7.26 -3.20
CA SER A 50 -6.38 8.21 -2.89
C SER A 50 -6.10 8.99 -1.60
N MET A 51 -5.76 8.29 -0.51
CA MET A 51 -5.38 8.95 0.76
C MET A 51 -4.15 9.85 0.61
N SER A 52 -3.14 9.40 -0.14
CA SER A 52 -1.93 10.19 -0.36
C SER A 52 -2.20 11.51 -1.08
N PHE A 53 -3.06 11.52 -2.11
CA PHE A 53 -3.37 12.74 -2.87
C PHE A 53 -4.43 13.62 -2.21
N PHE A 54 -5.50 13.04 -1.68
CA PHE A 54 -6.64 13.81 -1.17
C PHE A 54 -6.51 14.19 0.30
N ASP A 55 -5.80 13.40 1.10
CA ASP A 55 -5.57 13.72 2.51
C ASP A 55 -4.20 14.40 2.64
N LEU A 56 -3.12 13.66 2.40
CA LEU A 56 -1.76 14.11 2.71
C LEU A 56 -1.24 15.24 1.81
N ALA A 57 -1.35 15.11 0.48
CA ALA A 57 -0.84 16.12 -0.44
C ALA A 57 -1.66 17.41 -0.38
N TYR A 58 -2.98 17.28 -0.22
CA TYR A 58 -3.87 18.43 -0.04
C TYR A 58 -3.55 19.18 1.26
N ASP A 59 -3.43 18.47 2.39
CA ASP A 59 -3.09 19.07 3.69
C ASP A 59 -1.69 19.73 3.65
N ALA A 60 -0.69 19.08 3.04
CA ALA A 60 0.66 19.61 2.91
C ALA A 60 0.71 20.91 2.08
N VAL A 61 -0.03 20.98 0.98
CA VAL A 61 -0.14 22.19 0.15
C VAL A 61 -0.85 23.32 0.91
N ASN A 62 -1.88 22.99 1.69
CA ASN A 62 -2.62 23.96 2.51
C ASN A 62 -1.76 24.48 3.69
N ALA A 63 -0.94 23.63 4.30
CA ALA A 63 -0.13 23.98 5.47
C ALA A 63 1.14 24.77 5.14
N ILE A 64 1.85 24.41 4.05
CA ILE A 64 3.21 24.93 3.76
C ILE A 64 3.26 25.70 2.43
N GLY A 65 2.16 25.69 1.66
CA GLY A 65 2.04 26.33 0.36
C GLY A 65 2.47 25.43 -0.80
N PHE A 66 1.89 25.69 -1.98
CA PHE A 66 2.03 24.84 -3.18
C PHE A 66 3.48 24.53 -3.57
N LEU A 67 4.37 25.53 -3.57
CA LEU A 67 5.73 25.35 -4.05
C LEU A 67 6.60 24.50 -3.09
N ARG A 68 6.50 24.74 -1.78
CA ARG A 68 7.26 23.98 -0.77
C ARG A 68 6.69 22.59 -0.55
N GLY A 69 5.36 22.44 -0.59
CA GLY A 69 4.67 21.15 -0.50
C GLY A 69 5.09 20.21 -1.63
N ASN A 70 5.06 20.68 -2.88
CA ASN A 70 5.51 19.88 -4.03
C ASN A 70 6.99 19.51 -3.92
N LEU A 71 7.86 20.45 -3.50
CA LEU A 71 9.30 20.17 -3.38
C LEU A 71 9.59 19.04 -2.36
N TRP A 72 8.90 19.06 -1.21
CA TRP A 72 8.99 17.99 -0.21
C TRP A 72 8.36 16.68 -0.67
N PHE A 73 7.25 16.74 -1.42
CA PHE A 73 6.63 15.55 -2.01
C PHE A 73 7.58 14.85 -2.98
N PHE A 74 8.19 15.59 -3.92
CA PHE A 74 9.18 15.03 -4.85
C PHE A 74 10.44 14.54 -4.14
N ALA A 75 10.91 15.23 -3.10
CA ALA A 75 12.04 14.76 -2.29
C ALA A 75 11.71 13.42 -1.59
N GLY A 76 10.50 13.29 -1.03
CA GLY A 76 10.02 12.04 -0.44
C GLY A 76 9.87 10.91 -1.47
N ALA A 77 9.34 11.21 -2.65
CA ALA A 77 9.22 10.24 -3.75
C ALA A 77 10.60 9.77 -4.26
N LEU A 78 11.55 10.68 -4.42
CA LEU A 78 12.93 10.33 -4.79
C LEU A 78 13.58 9.44 -3.73
N LEU A 79 13.41 9.78 -2.45
CA LEU A 79 13.91 8.98 -1.33
C LEU A 79 13.30 7.57 -1.37
N PHE A 80 11.98 7.46 -1.55
CA PHE A 80 11.31 6.16 -1.67
C PHE A 80 11.85 5.36 -2.87
N SER A 81 12.09 6.00 -4.02
CA SER A 81 12.70 5.37 -5.19
C SER A 81 14.10 4.81 -4.88
N THR A 82 14.94 5.58 -4.18
CA THR A 82 16.27 5.10 -3.80
C THR A 82 16.22 3.94 -2.80
N ILE A 83 15.21 3.90 -1.91
CA ILE A 83 15.00 2.77 -1.02
C ILE A 83 14.54 1.54 -1.80
N ALA A 84 13.64 1.71 -2.77
CA ALA A 84 13.17 0.62 -3.62
C ALA A 84 14.33 -0.02 -4.41
N ASP A 85 15.28 0.78 -4.90
CA ASP A 85 16.49 0.26 -5.57
C ASP A 85 17.42 -0.51 -4.62
N VAL A 86 17.45 -0.14 -3.33
CA VAL A 86 18.25 -0.83 -2.30
C VAL A 86 17.59 -2.14 -1.86
N PHE A 87 16.27 -2.22 -1.93
CA PHE A 87 15.48 -3.42 -1.66
C PHE A 87 14.83 -3.93 -2.97
N PRO A 88 15.63 -4.38 -3.95
CA PRO A 88 15.10 -4.91 -5.18
C PRO A 88 14.19 -6.10 -4.85
N GLU A 89 12.93 -5.97 -5.24
CA GLU A 89 11.95 -7.03 -5.13
C GLU A 89 12.42 -8.18 -6.03
N PRO A 90 12.33 -9.45 -5.58
CA PRO A 90 12.54 -10.57 -6.49
C PRO A 90 11.58 -10.40 -7.66
N ASP A 91 12.10 -10.49 -8.89
CA ASP A 91 11.31 -10.36 -10.12
C ASP A 91 10.05 -11.21 -9.97
N CYS A 92 8.92 -10.54 -9.75
CA CYS A 92 7.62 -11.15 -9.94
C CYS A 92 7.44 -11.18 -11.47
N SER A 93 8.25 -12.02 -12.13
CA SER A 93 8.07 -12.41 -13.51
C SER A 93 6.61 -12.82 -13.60
N ALA A 94 5.86 -12.04 -14.38
CA ALA A 94 4.49 -12.29 -14.74
C ALA A 94 4.29 -13.80 -14.87
N ALA A 95 3.32 -14.34 -14.12
CA ALA A 95 2.75 -15.67 -14.28
C ALA A 95 3.30 -16.41 -15.50
N ASP A 96 4.40 -17.15 -15.33
CA ASP A 96 4.68 -18.25 -16.23
C ASP A 96 3.68 -19.34 -15.86
N GLU A 97 2.50 -19.26 -16.47
CA GLU A 97 1.71 -20.43 -16.79
C GLU A 97 1.84 -20.63 -18.31
N ASN A 98 2.97 -21.19 -18.72
CA ASN A 98 3.14 -21.74 -20.05
C ASN A 98 2.19 -22.94 -20.22
N GLY A 99 1.26 -22.83 -21.16
CA GLY A 99 0.37 -23.91 -21.56
C GLY A 99 0.00 -23.79 -23.03
N LYS A 100 0.99 -23.89 -23.93
CA LYS A 100 0.73 -24.33 -25.30
C LYS A 100 0.02 -25.69 -25.20
N GLN A 101 -1.31 -25.69 -25.31
CA GLN A 101 -2.05 -26.86 -25.73
C GLN A 101 -1.72 -27.06 -27.21
N GLN A 102 -0.67 -27.86 -27.43
CA GLN A 102 -0.29 -28.38 -28.73
C GLN A 102 -1.49 -29.14 -29.31
N VAL A 103 -1.81 -28.73 -30.53
CA VAL A 103 -2.59 -29.47 -31.50
C VAL A 103 -1.75 -30.68 -31.93
N VAL A 104 -2.42 -31.83 -32.08
CA VAL A 104 -2.01 -33.13 -32.64
C VAL A 104 -1.38 -34.12 -31.66
#